data_AF-A0A2D7B9P7-F1
#
_entry.id   AF-A0A2D7B9P7-F1
#
_cell.length_a   1.000
_cell.length_b   1.000
_cell.length_c   1.000
_cell.angle_alpha   90.00
_cell.angle_beta   90.00
_cell.angle_gamma   90.00
#
_symmetry.space_group_name_H-M   'P 1'
#
loop_
_entity.id
_entity.type
_entity.pdbx_description
1 polymer ?
#
loop_
_entity_poly.entity_id
_entity_poly.type
_entity_poly.pdbx_seq_one_letter_code
_entity_poly.pdbx_strand_id
1 'polypeptide(L)'
;MYTYPVNAVSGFNSQKVFRHASNSLRHGFTLIELLVVIAIIAILAGMLLPALSKAKSKANKTLCLSNQRQWGIAIQMYAADHANSFPDNSQGQHLSWMGPSMASFWKNYLIESKKTEEEKGKFHLIFCPTDKWHRVADMWRNSDPNAHLKPVLTGYFYLPGRTASSADYDVSGVEGWVTRKKLGGRFKNAPILTDRLQGLGSWNMSKNSGSVNWFTESDGKSVPAATHRSRDGSPEGGNFLFEDGHAEWRRFNLNDARSTIDLGARIGTWLCFYKIPVAD
;
A
#
# COMPACT_ATOMS: atom_id res chain seq x y z
N MET A 1 38.23 -42.85 40.64
CA MET A 1 38.54 -43.41 41.98
C MET A 1 39.96 -43.01 42.33
N TYR A 2 40.26 -42.80 43.61
CA TYR A 2 41.49 -42.27 44.23
C TYR A 2 41.52 -40.77 44.59
N THR A 3 40.81 -40.50 45.70
CA THR A 3 41.26 -39.86 46.95
C THR A 3 42.55 -39.02 47.02
N TYR A 4 42.40 -37.84 47.63
CA TYR A 4 43.40 -36.93 48.22
C TYR A 4 44.35 -37.61 49.24
N PRO A 5 45.45 -36.94 49.62
CA PRO A 5 45.40 -36.23 50.91
C PRO A 5 46.15 -34.89 51.00
N VAL A 6 45.74 -34.19 52.06
CA VAL A 6 46.20 -32.95 52.70
C VAL A 6 47.56 -33.10 53.41
N ASN A 7 48.29 -31.99 53.56
CA ASN A 7 48.89 -31.44 54.81
C ASN A 7 49.79 -30.23 54.42
N ALA A 8 49.41 -28.99 54.70
CA ALA A 8 49.61 -28.25 55.96
C ALA A 8 51.09 -28.00 56.30
N VAL A 9 51.49 -26.71 56.41
CA VAL A 9 52.11 -26.09 57.60
C VAL A 9 52.52 -24.62 57.30
N SER A 10 51.95 -23.76 58.15
CA SER A 10 52.39 -22.48 58.75
C SER A 10 53.26 -21.44 58.01
N GLY A 11 52.91 -20.17 58.28
CA GLY A 11 53.93 -19.18 58.65
C GLY A 11 53.78 -17.79 58.05
N PHE A 12 53.18 -16.86 58.81
CA PHE A 12 53.50 -15.42 58.89
C PHE A 12 53.55 -14.59 57.59
N ASN A 13 52.64 -13.61 57.46
CA ASN A 13 52.92 -12.26 57.96
C ASN A 13 51.67 -11.37 57.95
N SER A 14 51.40 -10.71 59.08
CA SER A 14 50.28 -9.80 59.27
C SER A 14 50.68 -8.42 58.77
N GLN A 15 50.36 -8.10 57.51
CA GLN A 15 50.33 -6.73 57.03
C GLN A 15 48.87 -6.28 56.95
N LYS A 16 48.47 -5.43 57.89
CA LYS A 16 47.20 -4.70 57.86
C LYS A 16 47.18 -3.79 56.63
N VAL A 17 46.58 -4.27 55.54
CA VAL A 17 46.19 -3.43 54.41
C VAL A 17 45.00 -2.59 54.88
N PHE A 18 45.25 -1.32 55.20
CA PHE A 18 44.18 -0.33 55.37
C PHE A 18 43.45 -0.18 54.03
N ARG A 19 42.37 -0.94 53.86
CA ARG A 19 41.38 -0.67 52.82
C ARG A 19 40.73 0.67 53.16
N HIS A 20 41.09 1.72 52.43
CA HIS A 20 40.20 2.87 52.29
C HIS A 20 38.92 2.34 51.65
N ALA A 21 37.87 2.18 52.45
CA ALA A 21 36.53 2.03 51.93
C ALA A 21 36.23 3.32 51.17
N SER A 22 36.35 3.29 49.84
CA SER A 22 35.77 4.33 49.01
C SER A 22 34.26 4.25 49.25
N ASN A 23 33.74 5.15 50.08
CA ASN A 23 32.31 5.41 50.14
C ASN A 23 31.92 5.94 48.76
N SER A 24 31.61 5.04 47.83
CA SER A 24 30.84 5.40 46.66
C SER A 24 29.48 5.81 47.20
N LEU A 25 29.28 7.12 47.41
CA LEU A 25 27.99 7.71 47.66
C LEU A 25 27.09 7.26 46.50
N ARG A 26 26.31 6.21 46.73
CA ARG A 26 25.29 5.78 45.79
C ARG A 26 24.22 6.85 45.83
N HIS A 27 24.29 7.78 44.89
CA HIS A 27 23.24 8.76 44.64
C HIS A 27 22.00 7.97 44.20
N GLY A 28 21.04 7.82 45.11
CA GLY A 28 19.76 7.19 44.81
C GLY A 28 18.93 8.13 43.94
N PHE A 29 18.38 7.60 42.85
CA PHE A 29 17.46 8.34 41.98
C PHE A 29 16.19 8.67 42.77
N THR A 30 15.82 9.95 42.86
CA THR A 30 14.59 10.34 43.55
C THR A 30 13.37 10.08 42.66
N LEU A 31 12.23 9.83 43.28
CA LEU A 31 10.96 9.65 42.58
C LEU A 31 10.58 10.90 41.76
N ILE A 32 10.96 12.09 42.24
CA ILE A 32 10.70 13.38 41.57
C ILE A 32 11.54 13.50 40.29
N GLU A 33 12.83 13.16 40.33
CA GLU A 33 13.70 13.20 39.13
C GLU A 33 13.18 12.26 38.05
N LEU A 34 12.74 11.06 38.42
CA LEU A 34 12.15 10.13 37.46
C LEU A 34 10.84 10.68 36.87
N LEU A 35 9.98 11.27 37.70
CA LEU A 35 8.70 11.85 37.28
C LEU A 35 8.86 13.02 36.32
N VAL A 36 9.81 13.92 36.56
CA VAL A 36 10.07 15.06 35.67
C VAL A 36 10.58 14.57 34.31
N VAL A 37 11.45 13.56 34.28
CA VAL A 37 12.00 13.01 33.04
C VAL A 37 10.89 12.35 32.20
N ILE A 38 10.04 11.51 32.80
CA ILE A 38 8.93 10.91 32.05
C ILE A 38 7.92 11.96 31.58
N ALA A 39 7.70 13.03 32.36
CA ALA A 39 6.83 14.14 31.96
C ALA A 39 7.38 14.88 30.73
N ILE A 40 8.68 15.18 30.70
CA ILE A 40 9.32 15.81 29.54
C ILE A 40 9.26 14.89 28.32
N ILE A 41 9.58 13.59 28.48
CA ILE A 41 9.49 12.61 27.38
C ILE A 41 8.05 12.52 26.84
N ALA A 42 7.03 12.54 27.72
CA ALA A 42 5.63 12.49 27.31
C ALA A 42 5.23 13.73 26.49
N ILE A 43 5.67 14.93 26.88
CA ILE A 43 5.40 16.16 26.13
C ILE A 43 6.07 16.10 24.75
N LEU A 44 7.35 15.73 24.69
CA LEU A 44 8.09 15.63 23.43
C LEU A 44 7.50 14.57 22.50
N ALA A 45 7.18 13.38 23.04
CA ALA A 45 6.54 12.32 22.27
C ALA A 45 5.16 12.74 21.76
N GLY A 46 4.38 13.47 22.58
CA GLY A 46 3.06 14.00 22.21
C GLY A 46 3.11 14.93 20.99
N MET A 47 4.16 15.73 20.84
CA MET A 47 4.36 16.59 19.66
C MET A 47 4.94 15.83 18.45
N LEU A 48 5.74 14.79 18.68
CA LEU A 48 6.40 14.02 17.61
C LEU A 48 5.47 13.01 16.91
N LEU A 49 4.57 12.35 17.64
CA LEU A 49 3.70 11.30 17.09
C LEU A 49 2.81 11.78 15.92
N PRO A 50 2.16 12.97 15.97
CA PRO A 50 1.38 13.48 14.85
C PRO A 50 2.25 13.79 13.62
N ALA A 51 3.45 14.34 13.82
CA ALA A 51 4.38 14.65 12.75
C ALA A 51 4.89 13.37 12.06
N LEU A 52 5.27 12.35 12.85
CA LEU A 52 5.72 11.06 12.35
C LEU A 52 4.60 10.33 11.59
N SER A 53 3.36 10.37 12.08
CA SER A 53 2.21 9.77 11.39
C SER A 53 1.97 10.41 10.02
N LYS A 54 2.02 11.75 9.94
CA LYS A 54 1.93 12.49 8.67
C LYS A 54 3.10 12.16 7.73
N ALA A 55 4.32 12.09 8.25
CA ALA A 55 5.50 11.73 7.47
C ALA A 55 5.39 10.31 6.89
N LYS A 56 4.95 9.34 7.70
CA LYS A 56 4.70 7.95 7.26
C LYS A 56 3.62 7.87 6.19
N SER A 57 2.52 8.63 6.34
CA SER A 57 1.47 8.70 5.32
C SER A 57 2.02 9.24 3.99
N LYS A 58 2.77 10.35 4.03
CA LYS A 58 3.45 10.89 2.83
C LYS A 58 4.43 9.89 2.20
N ALA A 59 5.25 9.21 3.00
CA ALA A 59 6.19 8.21 2.51
C ALA A 59 5.46 7.05 1.78
N ASN A 60 4.34 6.57 2.34
CA ASN A 60 3.52 5.56 1.67
C ASN A 60 2.94 6.07 0.35
N LYS A 61 2.48 7.33 0.28
CA LYS A 61 1.98 7.95 -0.96
C LYS A 61 3.08 8.00 -2.02
N THR A 62 4.27 8.47 -1.65
CA THR A 62 5.44 8.51 -2.53
C THR A 62 5.87 7.11 -3.00
N LEU A 63 5.79 6.10 -2.14
CA LEU A 63 6.10 4.72 -2.51
C LEU A 63 5.08 4.16 -3.50
N CYS A 64 3.78 4.34 -3.28
CA CYS A 64 2.75 3.91 -4.24
C CYS A 64 2.89 4.66 -5.58
N LEU A 65 3.21 5.95 -5.55
CA LEU A 65 3.52 6.74 -6.74
C LEU A 65 4.74 6.21 -7.50
N SER A 66 5.82 5.87 -6.79
CA SER A 66 7.04 5.30 -7.38
C SER A 66 6.77 3.93 -8.02
N ASN A 67 5.99 3.09 -7.36
CA ASN A 67 5.54 1.82 -7.94
C ASN A 67 4.76 2.07 -9.24
N GLN A 68 3.78 2.97 -9.25
CA GLN A 68 3.04 3.28 -10.47
C GLN A 68 3.94 3.83 -11.60
N ARG A 69 4.95 4.64 -11.30
CA ARG A 69 5.92 5.07 -12.33
C ARG A 69 6.68 3.90 -12.94
N GLN A 70 7.02 2.88 -12.16
CA GLN A 70 7.63 1.65 -12.70
C GLN A 70 6.66 0.89 -13.62
N TRP A 71 5.36 0.90 -13.31
CA TRP A 71 4.35 0.39 -14.25
C TRP A 71 4.32 1.18 -15.55
N GLY A 72 4.36 2.51 -15.48
CA GLY A 72 4.39 3.37 -16.67
C GLY A 72 5.58 3.10 -17.57
N ILE A 73 6.78 2.99 -16.97
CA ILE A 73 8.01 2.64 -17.69
C ILE A 73 7.85 1.27 -18.37
N ALA A 74 7.40 0.25 -17.66
CA ALA A 74 7.21 -1.08 -18.22
C ALA A 74 6.22 -1.07 -19.42
N ILE A 75 5.10 -0.36 -19.29
CA ILE A 75 4.09 -0.24 -20.36
C ILE A 75 4.68 0.48 -21.57
N GLN A 76 5.46 1.54 -21.37
CA GLN A 76 6.11 2.27 -22.47
C GLN A 76 7.17 1.43 -23.18
N MET A 77 7.95 0.65 -22.43
CA MET A 77 8.90 -0.31 -23.01
C MET A 77 8.18 -1.36 -23.87
N TYR A 78 7.11 -1.95 -23.34
CA TYR A 78 6.28 -2.90 -24.09
C TYR A 78 5.70 -2.28 -25.36
N ALA A 79 5.17 -1.07 -25.25
CA ALA A 79 4.56 -0.37 -26.36
C ALA A 79 5.51 -0.13 -27.53
N ALA A 80 6.76 0.23 -27.22
CA ALA A 80 7.81 0.45 -28.20
C ALA A 80 8.06 -0.82 -29.03
N ASP A 81 8.01 -1.99 -28.39
CA ASP A 81 8.23 -3.29 -29.03
C ASP A 81 6.96 -3.87 -29.68
N HIS A 82 5.77 -3.41 -29.28
CA HIS A 82 4.48 -4.00 -29.65
C HIS A 82 3.52 -3.01 -30.36
N ALA A 83 4.04 -2.21 -31.29
CA ALA A 83 3.26 -1.32 -32.16
C ALA A 83 2.31 -0.37 -31.39
N ASN A 84 2.80 0.20 -30.29
CA ASN A 84 2.07 1.07 -29.37
C ASN A 84 0.83 0.41 -28.74
N SER A 85 0.83 -0.91 -28.57
CA SER A 85 -0.27 -1.63 -27.92
C SER A 85 -0.06 -1.69 -26.41
N PHE A 86 -1.14 -1.60 -25.64
CA PHE A 86 -1.10 -2.01 -24.24
C PHE A 86 -0.91 -3.54 -24.15
N PRO A 87 -0.28 -4.05 -23.08
CA PRO A 87 -0.28 -5.48 -22.84
C PRO A 87 -1.72 -6.00 -22.73
N ASP A 88 -1.95 -7.21 -23.25
CA ASP A 88 -3.29 -7.77 -23.34
C ASP A 88 -3.87 -8.08 -21.94
N ASN A 89 -4.94 -7.37 -21.61
CA ASN A 89 -5.72 -7.56 -20.39
C ASN A 89 -7.19 -7.93 -20.68
N SER A 90 -7.46 -8.50 -21.86
CA SER A 90 -8.82 -8.90 -22.27
C SER A 90 -9.45 -9.96 -21.37
N GLN A 91 -8.62 -10.83 -20.77
CA GLN A 91 -9.01 -11.84 -19.78
C GLN A 91 -9.01 -11.31 -18.33
N GLY A 92 -8.71 -10.02 -18.13
CA GLY A 92 -8.85 -9.38 -16.84
C GLY A 92 -10.33 -9.27 -16.44
N GLN A 93 -10.58 -9.28 -15.13
CA GLN A 93 -11.92 -9.11 -14.57
C GLN A 93 -11.96 -7.80 -13.78
N HIS A 94 -13.08 -7.09 -13.85
CA HIS A 94 -13.30 -5.85 -13.07
C HIS A 94 -12.19 -4.81 -13.29
N LEU A 95 -11.72 -4.10 -12.27
CA LEU A 95 -10.61 -3.13 -12.39
C LEU A 95 -9.30 -3.59 -11.73
N SER A 96 -9.35 -4.61 -10.88
CA SER A 96 -8.19 -5.03 -10.10
C SER A 96 -7.64 -6.41 -10.49
N TRP A 97 -8.43 -7.25 -11.18
CA TRP A 97 -7.99 -8.58 -11.60
C TRP A 97 -7.41 -8.53 -13.02
N MET A 98 -6.12 -8.82 -13.13
CA MET A 98 -5.37 -8.86 -14.37
C MET A 98 -5.45 -10.23 -15.01
N GLY A 99 -5.62 -10.28 -16.33
CA GLY A 99 -5.57 -11.54 -17.06
C GLY A 99 -4.20 -12.22 -16.92
N PRO A 100 -4.09 -13.55 -17.10
CA PRO A 100 -2.83 -14.27 -16.98
C PRO A 100 -1.72 -13.75 -17.91
N SER A 101 -2.08 -13.31 -19.12
CA SER A 101 -1.16 -12.67 -20.08
C SER A 101 -0.54 -11.41 -19.49
N MET A 102 -1.38 -10.55 -18.89
CA MET A 102 -0.95 -9.33 -18.21
C MET A 102 -0.16 -9.64 -16.93
N ALA A 103 -0.51 -10.68 -16.18
CA ALA A 103 0.28 -11.09 -15.01
C ALA A 103 1.70 -11.53 -15.41
N SER A 104 1.83 -12.25 -16.51
CA SER A 104 3.11 -12.71 -17.05
C SER A 104 3.96 -11.55 -17.57
N PHE A 105 3.32 -10.51 -18.11
CA PHE A 105 3.99 -9.28 -18.53
C PHE A 105 4.81 -8.67 -17.38
N TRP A 106 4.23 -8.51 -16.19
CA TRP A 106 4.94 -7.89 -15.06
C TRP A 106 6.19 -8.65 -14.63
N LYS A 107 6.18 -9.99 -14.72
CA LYS A 107 7.35 -10.81 -14.39
C LYS A 107 8.54 -10.49 -15.29
N ASN A 108 8.29 -10.16 -16.55
CA ASN A 108 9.35 -9.93 -17.54
C ASN A 108 9.84 -8.48 -17.58
N TYR A 109 8.97 -7.52 -17.23
CA TYR A 109 9.25 -6.08 -17.39
C TYR A 109 9.42 -5.31 -16.08
N LEU A 110 9.09 -5.91 -14.92
CA LEU A 110 9.39 -5.31 -13.61
C LEU A 110 10.66 -5.89 -13.02
N ILE A 111 11.40 -5.04 -12.30
CA ILE A 111 12.60 -5.46 -11.57
C ILE A 111 12.18 -6.32 -10.37
N GLU A 112 12.74 -7.51 -10.27
CA GLU A 112 12.50 -8.39 -9.14
C GLU A 112 13.08 -7.81 -7.84
N SER A 113 12.26 -7.83 -6.78
CA SER A 113 12.70 -7.41 -5.45
C SER A 113 13.58 -8.49 -4.80
N LYS A 114 14.86 -8.17 -4.56
CA LYS A 114 15.83 -9.04 -3.85
C LYS A 114 15.67 -9.05 -2.32
N LYS A 115 14.56 -8.52 -1.81
CA LYS A 115 14.31 -8.41 -0.36
C LYS A 115 13.84 -9.73 0.25
N THR A 116 13.88 -9.86 1.57
CA THR A 116 13.32 -11.04 2.29
C THR A 116 11.79 -11.03 2.27
N GLU A 117 11.11 -12.16 2.55
CA GLU A 117 9.63 -12.25 2.44
C GLU A 117 8.86 -11.15 3.21
N GLU A 118 9.26 -10.84 4.45
CA GLU A 118 8.59 -9.80 5.23
C GLU A 118 8.80 -8.39 4.63
N GLU A 119 10.01 -8.12 4.11
CA GLU A 119 10.31 -6.88 3.42
C GLU A 119 9.65 -6.82 2.03
N LYS A 120 9.58 -7.94 1.29
CA LYS A 120 8.94 -8.04 -0.03
C LYS A 120 7.50 -7.59 0.03
N GLY A 121 6.75 -7.98 1.07
CA GLY A 121 5.38 -7.55 1.27
C GLY A 121 5.23 -6.01 1.29
N LYS A 122 6.20 -5.30 1.88
CA LYS A 122 6.22 -3.83 2.00
C LYS A 122 6.66 -3.13 0.71
N PHE A 123 7.43 -3.80 -0.15
CA PHE A 123 7.98 -3.23 -1.40
C PHE A 123 7.43 -3.94 -2.65
N HIS A 124 6.24 -4.50 -2.54
CA HIS A 124 5.63 -5.24 -3.63
C HIS A 124 5.15 -4.29 -4.73
N LEU A 125 5.78 -4.30 -5.91
CA LEU A 125 5.49 -3.33 -6.98
C LEU A 125 4.05 -3.36 -7.49
N ILE A 126 3.41 -4.54 -7.48
CA ILE A 126 2.01 -4.69 -7.92
C ILE A 126 0.98 -4.34 -6.83
N PHE A 127 1.42 -4.01 -5.61
CA PHE A 127 0.53 -3.61 -4.51
C PHE A 127 1.01 -2.34 -3.83
N CYS A 128 0.11 -1.36 -3.70
CA CYS A 128 0.35 -0.26 -2.76
C CYS A 128 0.51 -0.82 -1.33
N PRO A 129 1.50 -0.39 -0.52
CA PRO A 129 1.69 -0.91 0.84
C PRO A 129 0.53 -0.60 1.79
N THR A 130 -0.29 0.39 1.43
CA THR A 130 -1.51 0.72 2.17
C THR A 130 -2.69 -0.17 1.81
N ASP A 131 -2.60 -0.95 0.73
CA ASP A 131 -3.64 -1.86 0.31
C ASP A 131 -3.65 -3.12 1.18
N LYS A 132 -4.82 -3.39 1.79
CA LYS A 132 -5.01 -4.47 2.76
C LYS A 132 -5.97 -5.51 2.22
N TRP A 133 -7.12 -5.08 1.70
CA TRP A 133 -8.14 -5.98 1.18
C TRP A 133 -7.61 -6.92 0.10
N HIS A 134 -6.96 -6.42 -0.95
CA HIS A 134 -6.57 -7.30 -2.05
C HIS A 134 -5.46 -8.29 -1.64
N ARG A 135 -4.61 -7.95 -0.68
CA ARG A 135 -3.63 -8.91 -0.15
C ARG A 135 -4.29 -10.09 0.54
N VAL A 136 -5.41 -9.84 1.23
CA VAL A 136 -6.22 -10.88 1.87
C VAL A 136 -7.02 -11.65 0.81
N ALA A 137 -7.66 -10.93 -0.11
CA ALA A 137 -8.47 -11.52 -1.17
C ALA A 137 -7.67 -12.34 -2.19
N ASP A 138 -6.34 -12.17 -2.28
CA ASP A 138 -5.47 -12.94 -3.18
C ASP A 138 -4.85 -14.17 -2.48
N MET A 139 -5.05 -14.36 -1.17
CA MET A 139 -4.41 -15.45 -0.41
C MET A 139 -4.83 -16.85 -0.85
N TRP A 140 -6.01 -17.00 -1.46
CA TRP A 140 -6.48 -18.30 -1.98
C TRP A 140 -5.50 -18.90 -3.00
N ARG A 141 -4.72 -18.06 -3.70
CA ARG A 141 -3.72 -18.48 -4.69
C ARG A 141 -2.59 -19.30 -4.07
N ASN A 142 -2.29 -19.11 -2.79
CA ASN A 142 -1.24 -19.86 -2.10
C ASN A 142 -1.56 -21.36 -1.98
N SER A 143 -2.84 -21.71 -2.06
CA SER A 143 -3.33 -23.09 -1.89
C SER A 143 -3.80 -23.73 -3.19
N ASP A 144 -3.74 -23.01 -4.32
CA ASP A 144 -4.20 -23.51 -5.63
C ASP A 144 -3.01 -23.72 -6.58
N PRO A 145 -2.68 -24.98 -6.95
CA PRO A 145 -1.56 -25.26 -7.86
C PRO A 145 -1.77 -24.66 -9.26
N ASN A 146 -3.03 -24.39 -9.65
CA ASN A 146 -3.39 -23.81 -10.94
C ASN A 146 -3.57 -22.29 -10.88
N ALA A 147 -3.19 -21.64 -9.78
CA ALA A 147 -3.33 -20.18 -9.63
C ALA A 147 -2.69 -19.41 -10.79
N HIS A 148 -1.57 -19.88 -11.33
CA HIS A 148 -0.86 -19.25 -12.46
C HIS A 148 -1.71 -19.10 -13.75
N LEU A 149 -2.76 -19.91 -13.92
CA LEU A 149 -3.68 -19.84 -15.07
C LEU A 149 -4.87 -18.91 -14.82
N LYS A 150 -5.04 -18.41 -13.59
CA LYS A 150 -6.17 -17.59 -13.17
C LYS A 150 -5.77 -16.12 -13.08
N PRO A 151 -6.72 -15.18 -13.22
CA PRO A 151 -6.46 -13.77 -13.05
C PRO A 151 -5.74 -13.44 -11.74
N VAL A 152 -4.82 -12.48 -11.78
CA VAL A 152 -4.02 -12.05 -10.64
C VAL A 152 -4.56 -10.73 -10.11
N LEU A 153 -4.80 -10.67 -8.81
CA LEU A 153 -5.23 -9.44 -8.18
C LEU A 153 -4.08 -8.46 -8.03
N THR A 154 -4.32 -7.20 -8.36
CA THR A 154 -3.34 -6.11 -8.21
C THR A 154 -3.86 -5.07 -7.24
N GLY A 155 -2.97 -4.43 -6.49
CA GLY A 155 -3.36 -3.38 -5.53
C GLY A 155 -3.67 -2.02 -6.16
N TYR A 156 -3.94 -2.00 -7.46
CA TYR A 156 -4.20 -0.82 -8.28
C TYR A 156 -5.39 -1.12 -9.22
N PHE A 157 -6.06 -0.07 -9.69
CA PHE A 157 -6.98 -0.20 -10.81
C PHE A 157 -6.23 0.01 -12.11
N TYR A 158 -6.06 -1.05 -12.90
CA TYR A 158 -5.57 -0.93 -14.27
C TYR A 158 -6.77 -0.69 -15.20
N LEU A 159 -6.75 0.41 -15.95
CA LEU A 159 -7.92 0.92 -16.64
C LEU A 159 -8.09 0.41 -18.08
N PRO A 160 -7.06 0.39 -18.97
CA PRO A 160 -7.23 0.05 -20.38
C PRO A 160 -7.26 -1.47 -20.64
N GLY A 161 -7.49 -1.84 -21.91
CA GLY A 161 -7.33 -3.21 -22.42
C GLY A 161 -8.39 -4.22 -21.97
N ARG A 162 -9.54 -3.77 -21.45
CA ARG A 162 -10.59 -4.64 -20.90
C ARG A 162 -11.70 -4.97 -21.89
N THR A 163 -12.44 -6.02 -21.59
CA THR A 163 -13.70 -6.37 -22.28
C THR A 163 -14.89 -5.67 -21.62
N ALA A 164 -15.81 -5.14 -22.44
CA ALA A 164 -16.97 -4.36 -21.96
C ALA A 164 -17.99 -5.18 -21.14
N SER A 165 -17.88 -6.51 -21.11
CA SER A 165 -18.85 -7.40 -20.45
C SER A 165 -18.54 -7.71 -18.98
N SER A 166 -17.39 -7.26 -18.45
CA SER A 166 -16.91 -7.69 -17.12
C SER A 166 -17.33 -6.78 -15.95
N ALA A 167 -17.98 -5.64 -16.21
CA ALA A 167 -18.60 -4.76 -15.22
C ALA A 167 -19.46 -3.68 -15.90
N ASP A 168 -20.26 -2.96 -15.11
CA ASP A 168 -20.83 -1.67 -15.49
C ASP A 168 -19.73 -0.60 -15.43
N TYR A 169 -18.76 -0.73 -16.34
CA TYR A 169 -17.88 0.36 -16.69
C TYR A 169 -18.76 1.40 -17.36
N ASP A 170 -18.67 2.64 -16.90
CA ASP A 170 -19.46 3.75 -17.40
C ASP A 170 -20.83 3.97 -16.74
N VAL A 171 -20.80 4.78 -15.67
CA VAL A 171 -21.98 5.48 -15.16
C VAL A 171 -21.97 6.98 -15.55
N SER A 172 -20.99 7.48 -16.34
CA SER A 172 -20.89 8.87 -16.83
C SER A 172 -19.67 9.16 -17.77
N GLY A 173 -19.58 8.60 -18.97
CA GLY A 173 -18.72 9.09 -20.06
C GLY A 173 -17.29 8.56 -20.12
N VAL A 174 -17.09 7.26 -19.91
CA VAL A 174 -15.80 6.58 -20.15
C VAL A 174 -15.90 5.62 -21.37
N GLU A 175 -16.98 5.71 -22.14
CA GLU A 175 -17.30 4.90 -23.33
C GLU A 175 -16.08 4.69 -24.23
N GLY A 176 -15.39 3.55 -24.03
CA GLY A 176 -14.25 3.12 -24.85
C GLY A 176 -12.86 3.36 -24.26
N TRP A 177 -12.67 4.15 -23.20
CA TRP A 177 -11.33 4.31 -22.62
C TRP A 177 -10.84 3.01 -21.98
N VAL A 178 -11.67 2.36 -21.17
CA VAL A 178 -11.29 1.10 -20.50
C VAL A 178 -11.11 -0.07 -21.47
N THR A 179 -11.73 -0.02 -22.64
CA THR A 179 -11.62 -1.06 -23.68
C THR A 179 -10.52 -0.78 -24.70
N ARG A 180 -9.80 0.34 -24.54
CA ARG A 180 -8.75 0.78 -25.45
C ARG A 180 -7.55 -0.16 -25.44
N LYS A 181 -6.99 -0.45 -26.61
CA LYS A 181 -5.87 -1.40 -26.78
C LYS A 181 -4.54 -0.76 -27.19
N LYS A 182 -4.52 0.52 -27.55
CA LYS A 182 -3.31 1.22 -28.03
C LYS A 182 -3.09 2.53 -27.31
N LEU A 183 -1.84 2.97 -27.20
CA LEU A 183 -1.43 4.29 -26.72
C LEU A 183 -1.64 5.37 -27.82
N GLY A 184 -1.62 6.65 -27.46
CA GLY A 184 -1.73 7.83 -28.32
C GLY A 184 -3.14 8.44 -28.42
N GLY A 185 -3.49 9.07 -29.54
CA GLY A 185 -4.89 9.37 -29.90
C GLY A 185 -5.71 10.24 -28.93
N ARG A 186 -7.04 10.02 -28.92
CA ARG A 186 -8.03 10.84 -28.18
C ARG A 186 -7.86 10.81 -26.67
N PHE A 187 -7.31 9.72 -26.11
CA PHE A 187 -7.20 9.51 -24.67
C PHE A 187 -5.76 9.55 -24.16
N LYS A 188 -4.84 10.22 -24.89
CA LYS A 188 -3.43 10.34 -24.50
C LYS A 188 -3.21 10.95 -23.11
N ASN A 189 -4.18 11.73 -22.62
CA ASN A 189 -4.14 12.38 -21.31
C ASN A 189 -4.98 11.63 -20.25
N ALA A 190 -5.48 10.42 -20.56
CA ALA A 190 -6.27 9.66 -19.62
C ALA A 190 -5.38 8.81 -18.70
N PRO A 191 -5.80 8.58 -17.45
CA PRO A 191 -5.05 7.76 -16.52
C PRO A 191 -5.17 6.27 -16.90
N ILE A 192 -4.03 5.58 -16.96
CA ILE A 192 -3.95 4.15 -17.30
C ILE A 192 -3.96 3.24 -16.06
N LEU A 193 -3.52 3.78 -14.90
CA LEU A 193 -3.46 3.08 -13.63
C LEU A 193 -3.78 4.07 -12.51
N THR A 194 -4.47 3.62 -11.47
CA THR A 194 -4.69 4.44 -10.27
C THR A 194 -4.61 3.59 -9.01
N ASP A 195 -4.31 4.24 -7.89
CA ASP A 195 -4.54 3.67 -6.57
C ASP A 195 -6.01 3.30 -6.41
N ARG A 196 -6.24 2.35 -5.52
CA ARG A 196 -7.52 1.68 -5.38
C ARG A 196 -8.44 2.42 -4.41
N LEU A 197 -9.37 3.19 -4.96
CA LEU A 197 -10.41 3.86 -4.20
C LEU A 197 -11.73 3.10 -4.40
N GLN A 198 -11.92 2.08 -3.58
CA GLN A 198 -13.07 1.19 -3.66
C GLN A 198 -13.85 1.18 -2.34
N GLY A 199 -15.17 1.15 -2.43
CA GLY A 199 -16.06 0.98 -1.28
C GLY A 199 -17.26 0.13 -1.65
N LEU A 200 -18.13 -0.13 -0.68
CA LEU A 200 -19.39 -0.86 -0.87
C LEU A 200 -20.57 0.06 -0.58
N GLY A 201 -21.64 -0.05 -1.36
CA GLY A 201 -22.90 0.63 -1.07
C GLY A 201 -23.57 1.22 -2.30
N SER A 202 -24.13 2.41 -2.15
CA SER A 202 -24.89 3.09 -3.20
C SER A 202 -24.39 4.50 -3.42
N TRP A 203 -24.35 4.90 -4.69
CA TRP A 203 -24.00 6.26 -5.11
C TRP A 203 -25.05 6.76 -6.09
N ASN A 204 -25.45 8.02 -6.02
CA ASN A 204 -26.30 8.66 -7.00
C ASN A 204 -25.45 9.67 -7.76
N MET A 205 -25.23 9.39 -9.05
CA MET A 205 -24.36 10.19 -9.88
C MET A 205 -24.89 11.61 -10.09
N SER A 206 -26.19 11.74 -10.39
CA SER A 206 -26.83 13.05 -10.62
C SER A 206 -26.81 13.93 -9.38
N LYS A 207 -26.95 13.33 -8.19
CA LYS A 207 -26.94 14.03 -6.90
C LYS A 207 -25.54 14.15 -6.26
N ASN A 208 -24.50 13.58 -6.87
CA ASN A 208 -23.13 13.53 -6.34
C ASN A 208 -23.09 13.12 -4.84
N SER A 209 -23.88 12.11 -4.47
CA SER A 209 -24.07 11.71 -3.07
C SER A 209 -24.49 10.25 -2.94
N GLY A 210 -24.24 9.66 -1.78
CA GLY A 210 -24.57 8.27 -1.50
C GLY A 210 -24.06 7.78 -0.14
N SER A 211 -24.19 6.48 0.10
CA SER A 211 -23.68 5.82 1.30
C SER A 211 -22.62 4.81 0.90
N VAL A 212 -21.39 5.02 1.39
CA VAL A 212 -20.24 4.20 1.04
C VAL A 212 -19.58 3.68 2.32
N ASN A 213 -19.53 2.36 2.46
CA ASN A 213 -18.74 1.67 3.46
C ASN A 213 -17.33 1.39 2.89
N TRP A 214 -16.30 1.83 3.60
CA TRP A 214 -14.90 1.67 3.19
C TRP A 214 -14.25 0.42 3.79
N PHE A 215 -15.04 -0.46 4.39
CA PHE A 215 -14.60 -1.73 4.95
C PHE A 215 -15.38 -2.88 4.35
N THR A 216 -14.70 -4.00 4.19
CA THR A 216 -15.29 -5.29 3.82
C THR A 216 -14.92 -6.32 4.88
N GLU A 217 -15.51 -7.51 4.80
CA GLU A 217 -15.25 -8.59 5.75
C GLU A 217 -14.53 -9.74 5.05
N SER A 218 -13.53 -10.30 5.74
CA SER A 218 -12.80 -11.49 5.32
C SER A 218 -12.42 -12.29 6.54
N ASP A 219 -12.77 -13.57 6.58
CA ASP A 219 -12.46 -14.48 7.70
C ASP A 219 -12.85 -13.90 9.07
N GLY A 220 -14.03 -13.26 9.14
CA GLY A 220 -14.55 -12.63 10.36
C GLY A 220 -13.82 -11.35 10.78
N LYS A 221 -12.93 -10.80 9.94
CA LYS A 221 -12.20 -9.55 10.21
C LYS A 221 -12.66 -8.44 9.27
N SER A 222 -12.85 -7.25 9.84
CA SER A 222 -13.05 -6.04 9.06
C SER A 222 -11.73 -5.62 8.41
N VAL A 223 -11.71 -5.54 7.08
CA VAL A 223 -10.54 -5.19 6.28
C VAL A 223 -10.85 -3.93 5.46
N PRO A 224 -9.97 -2.93 5.46
CA PRO A 224 -10.21 -1.73 4.69
C PRO A 224 -10.20 -1.98 3.18
N ALA A 225 -11.24 -1.47 2.53
CA ALA A 225 -11.51 -1.62 1.12
C ALA A 225 -10.94 -0.49 0.25
N ALA A 226 -10.29 0.54 0.76
CA ALA A 226 -9.61 1.55 -0.07
C ALA A 226 -8.15 1.75 0.36
N THR A 227 -7.29 2.27 -0.51
CA THR A 227 -5.91 2.68 -0.16
C THR A 227 -5.87 4.09 0.44
N HIS A 228 -4.72 4.47 1.03
CA HIS A 228 -4.43 5.82 1.54
C HIS A 228 -5.53 6.44 2.41
N ARG A 229 -5.93 5.69 3.43
CA ARG A 229 -7.09 6.00 4.25
C ARG A 229 -6.81 7.03 5.34
N SER A 230 -7.84 7.80 5.62
CA SER A 230 -8.03 8.63 6.79
C SER A 230 -8.40 7.76 8.01
N ARG A 231 -8.53 8.37 9.19
CA ARG A 231 -8.91 7.68 10.43
C ARG A 231 -10.31 7.05 10.38
N ASP A 232 -11.21 7.62 9.60
CA ASP A 232 -12.58 7.11 9.38
C ASP A 232 -12.65 5.98 8.35
N GLY A 233 -11.51 5.57 7.78
CA GLY A 233 -11.42 4.53 6.76
C GLY A 233 -11.63 5.01 5.33
N SER A 234 -12.16 6.22 5.12
CA SER A 234 -12.31 6.81 3.79
C SER A 234 -10.94 7.12 3.18
N PRO A 235 -10.75 6.99 1.85
CA PRO A 235 -9.50 7.36 1.22
C PRO A 235 -9.28 8.88 1.25
N GLU A 236 -8.06 9.33 1.51
CA GLU A 236 -7.70 10.76 1.39
C GLU A 236 -7.48 11.18 -0.08
N GLY A 237 -7.31 10.20 -0.96
CA GLY A 237 -6.91 10.39 -2.36
C GLY A 237 -6.25 9.16 -2.94
N GLY A 238 -5.77 9.30 -4.17
CA GLY A 238 -5.03 8.27 -4.89
C GLY A 238 -4.03 8.86 -5.86
N ASN A 239 -2.97 8.11 -6.12
CA ASN A 239 -2.06 8.38 -7.22
C ASN A 239 -2.69 7.90 -8.54
N PHE A 240 -2.54 8.69 -9.59
CA PHE A 240 -2.93 8.39 -10.95
C PHE A 240 -1.69 8.40 -11.82
N LEU A 241 -1.52 7.35 -12.62
CA LEU A 241 -0.51 7.24 -13.65
C LEU A 241 -1.18 7.44 -15.00
N PHE A 242 -0.52 8.25 -15.82
CA PHE A 242 -1.00 8.62 -17.14
C PHE A 242 -0.17 7.98 -18.23
N GLU A 243 -0.69 8.08 -19.44
CA GLU A 243 -0.13 7.44 -20.62
C GLU A 243 1.34 7.83 -20.86
N ASP A 244 1.66 9.12 -20.76
CA ASP A 244 3.01 9.67 -20.94
C ASP A 244 4.01 9.31 -19.80
N GLY A 245 3.58 8.53 -18.81
CA GLY A 245 4.37 8.12 -17.66
C GLY A 245 4.39 9.11 -16.50
N HIS A 246 3.72 10.27 -16.62
CA HIS A 246 3.54 11.13 -15.47
C HIS A 246 2.61 10.46 -14.45
N ALA A 247 2.92 10.67 -13.18
CA ALA A 247 2.07 10.21 -12.10
C ALA A 247 1.91 11.33 -11.07
N GLU A 248 0.70 11.51 -10.60
CA GLU A 248 0.34 12.57 -9.66
C GLU A 248 -0.66 12.11 -8.61
N TRP A 249 -0.68 12.81 -7.48
CA TRP A 249 -1.65 12.59 -6.42
C TRP A 249 -2.90 13.44 -6.65
N ARG A 250 -4.07 12.80 -6.63
CA ARG A 250 -5.37 13.47 -6.63
C ARG A 250 -6.03 13.30 -5.27
N ARG A 251 -6.51 14.40 -4.71
CA ARG A 251 -7.29 14.39 -3.45
C ARG A 251 -8.64 13.73 -3.72
N PHE A 252 -9.11 12.94 -2.76
CA PHE A 252 -10.48 12.45 -2.75
C PHE A 252 -11.32 13.25 -1.77
N ASN A 253 -12.52 13.65 -2.20
CA ASN A 253 -13.52 14.22 -1.31
C ASN A 253 -14.89 13.68 -1.71
N LEU A 254 -15.45 12.78 -0.90
CA LEU A 254 -16.74 12.18 -1.22
C LEU A 254 -17.87 13.23 -1.29
N ASN A 255 -17.81 14.29 -0.48
CA ASN A 255 -18.83 15.36 -0.51
C ASN A 255 -18.77 16.22 -1.77
N ASP A 256 -17.68 16.11 -2.54
CA ASP A 256 -17.47 16.83 -3.79
C ASP A 256 -16.71 15.93 -4.78
N ALA A 257 -17.24 14.71 -4.98
CA ALA A 257 -16.54 13.69 -5.76
C ALA A 257 -16.33 14.14 -7.22
N ARG A 258 -17.36 14.76 -7.81
CA ARG A 258 -17.32 15.30 -9.17
C ARG A 258 -16.18 16.28 -9.46
N SER A 259 -15.80 17.14 -8.51
CA SER A 259 -14.68 18.07 -8.69
C SER A 259 -13.32 17.43 -8.38
N THR A 260 -13.32 16.26 -7.73
CA THR A 260 -12.13 15.56 -7.26
C THR A 260 -11.93 14.23 -7.98
N ILE A 261 -12.45 13.12 -7.44
CA ILE A 261 -12.45 11.81 -8.07
C ILE A 261 -13.85 11.23 -7.90
N ASP A 262 -14.59 11.15 -9.00
CA ASP A 262 -15.95 10.65 -9.07
C ASP A 262 -15.99 9.13 -9.30
N LEU A 263 -17.19 8.56 -9.17
CA LEU A 263 -17.44 7.15 -9.43
C LEU A 263 -17.23 6.83 -10.92
N GLY A 264 -16.39 5.86 -11.21
CA GLY A 264 -16.09 5.43 -12.58
C GLY A 264 -16.76 4.11 -12.98
N ALA A 265 -16.95 3.19 -12.02
CA ALA A 265 -17.58 1.89 -12.30
C ALA A 265 -18.34 1.33 -11.09
N ARG A 266 -19.33 0.47 -11.38
CA ARG A 266 -20.05 -0.34 -10.39
C ARG A 266 -19.89 -1.81 -10.70
N ILE A 267 -19.69 -2.61 -9.65
CA ILE A 267 -19.45 -4.04 -9.76
C ILE A 267 -20.25 -4.74 -8.65
N GLY A 268 -21.51 -5.05 -8.95
CA GLY A 268 -22.46 -5.45 -7.91
C GLY A 268 -22.63 -4.33 -6.88
N THR A 269 -22.31 -4.62 -5.61
CA THR A 269 -22.35 -3.62 -4.53
C THR A 269 -21.09 -2.76 -4.42
N TRP A 270 -20.05 -3.08 -5.21
CA TRP A 270 -18.79 -2.35 -5.18
C TRP A 270 -18.84 -1.08 -6.01
N LEU A 271 -18.34 0.01 -5.43
CA LEU A 271 -18.20 1.33 -6.02
C LEU A 271 -16.70 1.61 -6.24
N CYS A 272 -16.31 1.87 -7.48
CA CYS A 272 -14.91 2.14 -7.86
C CYS A 272 -14.76 3.60 -8.30
N PHE A 273 -14.02 4.39 -7.52
CA PHE A 273 -13.77 5.81 -7.77
C PHE A 273 -12.43 5.99 -8.47
N TYR A 274 -12.47 6.47 -9.70
CA TYR A 274 -11.27 6.76 -10.51
C TYR A 274 -11.54 7.81 -11.58
N LYS A 275 -12.76 8.31 -11.69
CA LYS A 275 -13.11 9.27 -12.73
C LYS A 275 -12.62 10.64 -12.29
N ILE A 276 -11.59 11.15 -12.94
CA ILE A 276 -11.09 12.50 -12.70
C ILE A 276 -11.77 13.50 -13.65
N PRO A 277 -11.96 14.76 -13.25
CA PRO A 277 -12.34 15.81 -14.18
C PRO A 277 -11.21 16.01 -15.20
N VAL A 278 -11.52 15.83 -16.47
CA VAL A 278 -10.62 16.18 -17.57
C VAL A 278 -10.84 17.68 -17.82
N ALA A 279 -9.77 18.48 -17.73
CA ALA A 279 -9.86 19.88 -18.13
C ALA A 279 -10.11 19.92 -19.64
N ASP A 280 -11.11 20.70 -20.06
CA ASP A 280 -11.42 20.96 -21.47
C ASP A 280 -10.23 21.60 -22.21
#